data_AF-A0A7S1XL49-F1
#
_entry.id   AF-A0A7S1XL49-F1
#
_cell.length_a   1.000
_cell.length_b   1.000
_cell.length_c   1.000
_cell.angle_alpha   90.00
_cell.angle_beta   90.00
_cell.angle_gamma   90.00
#
_symmetry.space_group_name_H-M   'P 1'
#
loop_
_entity.id
_entity.type
_entity.pdbx_description
1 polymer ?
#
loop_
_entity_poly.entity_id
_entity_poly.type
_entity_poly.pdbx_seq_one_letter_code
_entity_poly.pdbx_strand_id
1 'polypeptide(L)'
;RELVATAQLDWRHALLHDGAFAVELAAAGPDSVLHGSAGLLHLRMEVEAGGDADVEIEMPFTKRDVEEAVEKTARSGADRARAFYLYARRWWADFTAIDPLLAQRRVALFAADEAGGHRSVCSFVAPLRAGRLLASPQDAARFVALLPFERAFGVGLRARQETWHSPAAFLARRAGDVEDHAVLLCSLLLGFGLDAYVAVGTIRGDKVISAENETTGAEPEDVRDHAWVVTFSRTADGVGLKVSFWESLTGQRYTLGSKTRSHPYVSVGSVFSDTSFHANKQRSDRVGRCNWDLNDETAWKAMDTASLAALPRPGPGRLLPLRPPTIDAAAEAERIEGILRTEIATWRAEYGLKTSFDEGLSYGFSTALEAYELERKHGVSFGLSDFDDAVRRAVPLGHVFKGYPTCFGHRHAKRMFQSLADGDVPRAILAAQVGSTLTLNPNPQRPS
;
A
#
# COMPACT_ATOMS: atom_id res chain seq x y z
N ARG A 1 -7.22 -13.74 2.85
CA ARG A 1 -7.72 -14.49 1.67
C ARG A 1 -6.49 -14.83 0.85
N GLU A 2 -6.42 -16.00 0.25
CA GLU A 2 -5.22 -16.43 -0.47
C GLU A 2 -5.40 -16.26 -1.98
N LEU A 3 -4.36 -15.77 -2.65
CA LEU A 3 -4.27 -15.76 -4.10
C LEU A 3 -3.75 -17.14 -4.52
N VAL A 4 -4.63 -18.00 -5.02
CA VAL A 4 -4.31 -19.41 -5.34
C VAL A 4 -3.63 -19.55 -6.70
N ALA A 5 -4.05 -18.73 -7.67
CA ALA A 5 -3.50 -18.79 -9.01
C ALA A 5 -3.73 -17.48 -9.77
N THR A 6 -2.96 -17.28 -10.83
CA THR A 6 -3.04 -16.12 -11.74
C THR A 6 -2.92 -16.56 -13.19
N ALA A 7 -3.56 -15.84 -14.10
CA ALA A 7 -3.42 -16.04 -15.53
C ALA A 7 -3.58 -14.71 -16.27
N GLN A 8 -2.79 -14.52 -17.33
CA GLN A 8 -2.92 -13.40 -18.24
C GLN A 8 -3.51 -13.88 -19.56
N LEU A 9 -4.55 -13.19 -20.02
CA LEU A 9 -5.30 -13.57 -21.20
C LEU A 9 -5.35 -12.41 -22.19
N ASP A 10 -5.01 -12.69 -23.44
CA ASP A 10 -5.19 -11.74 -24.54
C ASP A 10 -6.65 -11.81 -25.03
N TRP A 11 -7.33 -10.67 -25.03
CA TRP A 11 -8.73 -10.60 -25.47
C TRP A 11 -8.92 -11.08 -26.91
N ARG A 12 -7.87 -11.03 -27.74
CA ARG A 12 -7.90 -11.51 -29.13
C ARG A 12 -8.17 -13.02 -29.22
N HIS A 13 -7.96 -13.79 -28.16
CA HIS A 13 -8.39 -15.20 -28.12
C HIS A 13 -9.91 -15.36 -28.32
N ALA A 14 -10.70 -14.36 -27.94
CA ALA A 14 -12.15 -14.34 -28.19
C ALA A 14 -12.50 -14.24 -29.68
N LEU A 15 -11.57 -13.78 -30.53
CA LEU A 15 -11.75 -13.73 -32.00
C LEU A 15 -11.34 -15.04 -32.68
N LEU A 16 -10.60 -15.90 -31.97
CA LEU A 16 -10.09 -17.18 -32.50
C LEU A 16 -11.06 -18.33 -32.20
N HIS A 17 -11.62 -18.33 -30.99
CA HIS A 17 -12.43 -19.41 -30.46
C HIS A 17 -13.92 -19.02 -30.40
N ASP A 18 -14.76 -19.76 -31.12
CA ASP A 18 -16.22 -19.56 -31.11
C ASP A 18 -16.90 -20.27 -29.92
N GLY A 19 -16.10 -20.80 -28.97
CA GLY A 19 -16.54 -21.62 -27.85
C GLY A 19 -15.57 -21.58 -26.67
N ALA A 20 -15.78 -22.47 -25.70
CA ALA A 20 -14.92 -22.51 -24.51
C ALA A 20 -13.50 -23.01 -24.85
N PHE A 21 -12.49 -22.33 -24.32
CA PHE A 21 -11.09 -22.73 -24.40
C PHE A 21 -10.48 -22.84 -23.00
N ALA A 22 -9.42 -23.64 -22.87
CA ALA A 22 -8.75 -23.86 -21.60
C ALA A 22 -7.59 -22.85 -21.43
N VAL A 23 -7.50 -22.24 -20.25
CA VAL A 23 -6.41 -21.36 -19.84
C VAL A 23 -5.69 -22.01 -18.66
N GLU A 24 -4.38 -22.17 -18.78
CA GLU A 24 -3.54 -22.65 -17.69
C GLU A 24 -3.35 -21.57 -16.63
N LEU A 25 -3.59 -21.94 -15.37
CA LEU A 25 -3.45 -21.07 -14.23
C LEU A 25 -2.07 -21.29 -13.59
N ALA A 26 -1.24 -20.24 -13.56
CA ALA A 26 0.03 -20.28 -12.84
C ALA A 26 -0.25 -20.26 -11.33
N ALA A 27 0.35 -21.17 -10.58
CA ALA A 27 0.19 -21.19 -9.12
C ALA A 27 0.73 -19.90 -8.50
N ALA A 28 -0.06 -19.28 -7.64
CA ALA A 28 0.33 -18.10 -6.90
C ALA A 28 0.44 -18.47 -5.41
N GLY A 29 1.46 -17.95 -4.72
CA GLY A 29 1.65 -18.19 -3.28
C GLY A 29 3.05 -18.66 -2.89
N PRO A 30 3.34 -18.76 -1.58
CA PRO A 30 4.67 -19.10 -1.07
C PRO A 30 5.13 -20.52 -1.47
N ASP A 31 4.20 -21.46 -1.61
CA ASP A 31 4.48 -22.84 -2.04
C ASP A 31 4.48 -23.04 -3.57
N SER A 32 4.31 -21.95 -4.34
CA SER A 32 4.30 -21.94 -5.81
C SER A 32 5.62 -22.42 -6.44
N VAL A 33 6.73 -22.34 -5.70
CA VAL A 33 8.06 -22.77 -6.16
C VAL A 33 8.09 -24.25 -6.59
N LEU A 34 7.11 -25.06 -6.19
CA LEU A 34 7.01 -26.48 -6.53
C LEU A 34 5.91 -26.83 -7.57
N HIS A 35 5.03 -25.91 -7.96
CA HIS A 35 3.88 -26.24 -8.81
C HIS A 35 3.72 -25.24 -9.96
N GLY A 36 4.24 -25.60 -11.15
CA GLY A 36 4.14 -24.77 -12.35
C GLY A 36 2.72 -24.53 -12.88
N SER A 37 1.73 -25.29 -12.41
CA SER A 37 0.33 -25.19 -12.81
C SER A 37 -0.57 -25.45 -11.61
N ALA A 38 -1.50 -24.53 -11.33
CA ALA A 38 -2.54 -24.70 -10.33
C ALA A 38 -3.82 -25.34 -10.88
N GLY A 39 -3.94 -25.47 -12.21
CA GLY A 39 -5.09 -26.06 -12.88
C GLY A 39 -5.43 -25.40 -14.21
N LEU A 40 -6.52 -25.85 -14.81
CA LEU A 40 -7.07 -25.30 -16.06
C LEU A 40 -8.41 -24.62 -15.78
N LEU A 41 -8.58 -23.41 -16.33
CA LEU A 41 -9.84 -22.68 -16.33
C LEU A 41 -10.44 -22.71 -17.73
N HIS A 42 -11.64 -23.28 -17.86
CA HIS A 42 -12.38 -23.23 -19.12
C HIS A 42 -13.15 -21.92 -19.22
N LEU A 43 -12.82 -21.09 -20.20
CA LEU A 43 -13.41 -19.77 -20.42
C LEU A 43 -14.07 -19.70 -21.78
N ARG A 44 -15.22 -19.03 -21.86
CA ARG A 44 -15.83 -18.55 -23.09
C ARG A 44 -15.78 -17.02 -23.06
N MET A 45 -15.22 -16.42 -24.10
CA MET A 45 -15.14 -14.97 -24.25
C MET A 45 -15.79 -14.58 -25.56
N GLU A 46 -16.54 -13.49 -25.54
CA GLU A 46 -17.19 -12.92 -26.71
C GLU A 46 -16.89 -11.43 -26.77
N VAL A 47 -16.67 -10.92 -27.98
CA VAL A 47 -16.46 -9.50 -28.23
C VAL A 47 -17.76 -8.95 -28.80
N GLU A 48 -18.47 -8.14 -28.01
CA GLU A 48 -19.65 -7.43 -28.45
C GLU A 48 -19.23 -6.13 -29.14
N ALA A 49 -19.62 -5.96 -30.41
CA ALA A 49 -19.50 -4.67 -31.09
C ALA A 49 -20.64 -3.76 -30.60
N GLY A 50 -20.31 -2.57 -30.09
CA GLY A 50 -21.29 -1.61 -29.55
C GLY A 50 -22.12 -0.90 -30.61
N GLY A 51 -22.88 -1.64 -31.43
CA GLY A 51 -23.78 -1.15 -32.47
C GLY A 51 -25.10 -1.94 -32.53
N ASP A 52 -26.03 -1.53 -33.39
CA ASP A 52 -27.30 -2.26 -33.61
C ASP A 52 -27.02 -3.71 -34.01
N ALA A 53 -27.71 -4.65 -33.36
CA ALA A 53 -27.48 -6.09 -33.46
C ALA A 53 -27.68 -6.69 -34.87
N ASP A 54 -28.25 -5.92 -35.80
CA ASP A 54 -28.63 -6.36 -37.14
C ASP A 54 -27.59 -6.01 -38.24
N VAL A 55 -26.46 -5.41 -37.88
CA VAL A 55 -25.37 -5.14 -38.84
C VAL A 55 -24.33 -6.24 -38.75
N GLU A 56 -24.26 -7.11 -39.76
CA GLU A 56 -23.12 -8.02 -39.93
C GLU A 56 -21.84 -7.20 -40.11
N ILE A 57 -21.00 -7.19 -39.07
CA ILE A 57 -19.70 -6.54 -39.11
C ILE A 57 -18.71 -7.53 -39.73
N GLU A 58 -18.39 -7.32 -41.00
CA GLU A 58 -17.28 -8.03 -41.63
C GLU A 58 -15.96 -7.53 -41.04
N MET A 59 -15.25 -8.40 -40.32
CA MET A 59 -13.97 -8.08 -39.71
C MET A 59 -12.89 -7.94 -40.80
N PRO A 60 -12.03 -6.90 -40.78
CA PRO A 60 -11.03 -6.67 -41.81
C PRO A 60 -9.81 -7.62 -41.71
N PHE A 61 -9.92 -8.72 -40.98
CA PHE A 61 -8.84 -9.65 -40.69
C PHE A 61 -9.38 -11.08 -40.59
N THR A 62 -8.54 -12.06 -40.95
CA THR A 62 -8.83 -13.48 -40.82
C THR A 62 -8.40 -14.02 -39.46
N LYS A 63 -8.89 -15.23 -39.08
CA LYS A 63 -8.41 -15.91 -37.85
C LYS A 63 -6.89 -16.09 -37.84
N ARG A 64 -6.29 -16.39 -38.99
CA ARG A 64 -4.84 -16.54 -39.15
C ARG A 64 -4.09 -15.23 -38.86
N ASP A 65 -4.61 -14.09 -39.32
CA ASP A 65 -3.99 -12.79 -39.05
C ASP A 65 -3.98 -12.49 -37.54
N VAL A 66 -5.03 -12.89 -36.83
CA VAL A 66 -5.12 -12.74 -35.37
C VAL A 66 -4.12 -13.66 -34.66
N GLU A 67 -4.00 -14.94 -35.06
CA GLU A 67 -3.00 -15.88 -34.53
C GLU A 67 -1.58 -15.35 -34.71
N GLU A 68 -1.23 -14.94 -35.93
CA GLU A 68 0.08 -14.37 -36.25
C GLU A 68 0.33 -13.09 -35.43
N ALA A 69 -0.68 -12.24 -35.23
CA ALA A 69 -0.56 -11.03 -34.42
C ALA A 69 -0.37 -11.31 -32.93
N VAL A 70 -1.08 -12.29 -32.36
CA VAL A 70 -0.93 -12.71 -30.95
C VAL A 70 0.47 -13.29 -30.74
N GLU A 71 0.89 -14.20 -31.61
CA GLU A 71 2.19 -14.85 -31.50
C GLU A 71 3.34 -13.85 -31.66
N LYS A 72 3.24 -12.95 -32.65
CA LYS A 72 4.21 -11.87 -32.85
C LYS A 72 4.29 -10.93 -31.63
N THR A 73 3.16 -10.65 -30.98
CA THR A 73 3.14 -9.83 -29.75
C THR A 73 3.86 -10.54 -28.61
N ALA A 74 3.58 -11.82 -28.40
CA ALA A 74 4.21 -12.63 -27.36
C ALA A 74 5.73 -12.74 -27.56
N ARG A 75 6.17 -13.10 -28.79
CA ARG A 75 7.59 -13.18 -29.15
C ARG A 75 8.29 -11.83 -28.97
N SER A 76 7.69 -10.75 -29.48
CA SER A 76 8.25 -9.40 -29.31
C SER A 76 8.34 -8.98 -27.84
N GLY A 77 7.40 -9.38 -26.99
CA GLY A 77 7.43 -9.12 -25.56
C GLY A 77 8.60 -9.84 -24.87
N ALA A 78 8.80 -11.13 -25.19
CA ALA A 78 9.91 -11.92 -24.66
C ALA A 78 11.27 -11.39 -25.10
N ASP A 79 11.42 -11.00 -26.37
CA ASP A 79 12.65 -10.41 -26.91
C ASP A 79 12.99 -9.09 -26.21
N ARG A 80 12.00 -8.22 -25.97
CA ARG A 80 12.19 -6.96 -25.24
C ARG A 80 12.57 -7.20 -23.78
N ALA A 81 11.92 -8.14 -23.10
CA ALA A 81 12.27 -8.52 -21.73
C ALA A 81 13.72 -9.02 -21.64
N ARG A 82 14.13 -9.88 -22.58
CA ARG A 82 15.51 -10.38 -22.67
C ARG A 82 16.51 -9.27 -22.95
N ALA A 83 16.21 -8.39 -23.90
CA ALA A 83 17.06 -7.24 -24.22
C ALA A 83 17.26 -6.33 -23.00
N PHE A 84 16.17 -6.02 -22.28
CA PHE A 84 16.24 -5.24 -21.06
C PHE A 84 17.05 -5.93 -19.97
N TYR A 85 16.90 -7.25 -19.79
CA TYR A 85 17.69 -8.00 -18.82
C TYR A 85 19.20 -7.89 -19.08
N LEU A 86 19.62 -8.04 -20.35
CA LEU A 86 21.02 -7.88 -20.73
C LEU A 86 21.52 -6.44 -20.50
N TYR A 87 20.69 -5.45 -20.84
CA TYR A 87 20.96 -4.05 -20.55
C TYR A 87 21.14 -3.80 -19.05
N ALA A 88 20.20 -4.25 -18.22
CA ALA A 88 20.21 -4.04 -16.78
C ALA A 88 21.44 -4.71 -16.12
N ARG A 89 21.85 -5.89 -16.60
CA ARG A 89 23.09 -6.54 -16.13
C ARG A 89 24.33 -5.71 -16.41
N ARG A 90 24.46 -5.17 -17.62
CA ARG A 90 25.57 -4.27 -17.97
C ARG A 90 25.51 -3.00 -17.14
N TRP A 91 24.33 -2.39 -17.04
CA TRP A 91 24.11 -1.19 -16.25
C TRP A 91 24.48 -1.39 -14.78
N TRP A 92 24.16 -2.55 -14.19
CA TRP A 92 24.52 -2.90 -12.81
C TRP A 92 26.03 -3.05 -12.64
N ALA A 93 26.70 -3.74 -13.57
CA ALA A 93 28.16 -3.85 -13.55
C ALA A 93 28.81 -2.45 -13.60
N ASP A 94 28.32 -1.58 -14.48
CA ASP A 94 28.77 -0.19 -14.59
C ASP A 94 28.41 0.66 -13.35
N PHE A 95 27.44 0.27 -12.54
CA PHE A 95 27.10 0.94 -11.28
C PHE A 95 28.06 0.52 -10.17
N THR A 96 28.26 -0.79 -9.99
CA THR A 96 29.16 -1.33 -8.97
C THR A 96 30.63 -1.06 -9.24
N ALA A 97 31.01 -0.81 -10.50
CA ALA A 97 32.36 -0.42 -10.87
C ALA A 97 32.74 1.01 -10.44
N ILE A 98 31.75 1.87 -10.12
CA ILE A 98 32.01 3.26 -9.69
C ILE A 98 32.67 3.26 -8.31
N ASP A 99 32.11 2.49 -7.37
CA ASP A 99 32.63 2.33 -6.01
C ASP A 99 32.14 0.98 -5.46
N PRO A 100 33.03 0.12 -4.91
CA PRO A 100 32.65 -1.15 -4.31
C PRO A 100 31.56 -1.07 -3.22
N LEU A 101 31.46 0.06 -2.50
CA LEU A 101 30.41 0.27 -1.49
C LEU A 101 29.00 0.29 -2.10
N LEU A 102 28.86 0.61 -3.39
CA LEU A 102 27.56 0.66 -4.06
C LEU A 102 26.93 -0.72 -4.21
N ALA A 103 27.73 -1.80 -4.25
CA ALA A 103 27.23 -3.16 -4.29
C ALA A 103 26.48 -3.57 -3.01
N GLN A 104 26.71 -2.87 -1.90
CA GLN A 104 26.03 -3.11 -0.62
C GLN A 104 24.71 -2.32 -0.51
N ARG A 105 24.43 -1.39 -1.43
CA ARG A 105 23.21 -0.59 -1.40
C ARG A 105 22.00 -1.38 -1.86
N ARG A 106 20.85 -1.07 -1.25
CA ARG A 106 19.55 -1.64 -1.63
C ARG A 106 19.06 -1.07 -2.95
N VAL A 107 19.43 -1.72 -4.05
CA VAL A 107 19.01 -1.38 -5.41
C VAL A 107 18.14 -2.51 -5.97
N ALA A 108 16.84 -2.27 -6.08
CA ALA A 108 15.89 -3.29 -6.56
C ALA A 108 15.69 -3.14 -8.07
N LEU A 109 16.35 -3.97 -8.88
CA LEU A 109 16.22 -3.93 -10.35
C LEU A 109 15.08 -4.82 -10.85
N PHE A 110 14.93 -5.99 -10.23
CA PHE A 110 13.98 -7.03 -10.59
C PHE A 110 13.29 -7.56 -9.34
N ALA A 111 12.05 -8.03 -9.50
CA ALA A 111 11.28 -8.76 -8.51
C ALA A 111 10.56 -9.95 -9.17
N ALA A 112 10.27 -10.99 -8.40
CA ALA A 112 9.39 -12.06 -8.86
C ALA A 112 7.93 -11.57 -8.80
N ASP A 113 7.15 -11.84 -9.83
CA ASP A 113 5.71 -11.58 -9.84
C ASP A 113 4.92 -12.73 -9.18
N GLU A 114 3.60 -12.55 -9.03
CA GLU A 114 2.70 -13.56 -8.48
C GLU A 114 2.64 -14.87 -9.28
N ALA A 115 3.16 -14.91 -10.52
CA ALA A 115 3.24 -16.09 -11.38
C ALA A 115 4.65 -16.73 -11.35
N GLY A 116 5.58 -16.23 -10.54
CA GLY A 116 6.97 -16.69 -10.47
C GLY A 116 7.88 -16.13 -11.56
N GLY A 117 7.38 -15.24 -12.42
CA GLY A 117 8.16 -14.57 -13.46
C GLY A 117 8.99 -13.43 -12.90
N HIS A 118 10.26 -13.34 -13.26
CA HIS A 118 11.10 -12.19 -12.89
C HIS A 118 10.88 -11.00 -13.83
N ARG A 119 10.49 -9.86 -13.28
CA ARG A 119 10.24 -8.61 -14.02
C ARG A 119 10.97 -7.44 -13.42
N SER A 120 11.19 -6.41 -14.22
CA SER A 120 11.72 -5.14 -13.71
C SER A 120 10.74 -4.52 -12.71
N VAL A 121 11.26 -3.93 -11.63
CA VAL A 121 10.42 -3.23 -10.63
C VAL A 121 9.57 -2.11 -11.24
N CYS A 122 10.06 -1.46 -12.31
CA CYS A 122 9.35 -0.39 -13.01
C CYS A 122 8.07 -0.90 -13.70
N SER A 123 7.98 -2.21 -14.01
CA SER A 123 6.80 -2.80 -14.65
C SER A 123 5.61 -3.01 -13.71
N PHE A 124 5.84 -2.94 -12.39
CA PHE A 124 4.79 -3.05 -11.37
C PHE A 124 4.05 -1.73 -11.13
N VAL A 125 4.67 -0.60 -11.49
CA VAL A 125 4.10 0.73 -11.31
C VAL A 125 3.47 1.21 -12.62
N ALA A 126 2.26 1.76 -12.54
CA ALA A 126 1.61 2.42 -13.66
C ALA A 126 0.62 3.47 -13.13
N PRO A 127 0.39 4.58 -13.84
CA PRO A 127 -0.62 5.55 -13.43
C PRO A 127 -2.01 4.91 -13.30
N LEU A 128 -2.55 4.89 -12.07
CA LEU A 128 -3.83 4.29 -11.73
C LEU A 128 -4.84 5.37 -11.34
N ARG A 129 -5.89 5.54 -12.14
CA ARG A 129 -6.96 6.51 -11.88
C ARG A 129 -8.15 5.84 -11.20
N ALA A 130 -8.42 6.23 -9.95
CA ALA A 130 -9.55 5.72 -9.16
C ALA A 130 -10.91 6.40 -9.48
N GLY A 131 -10.99 7.19 -10.56
CA GLY A 131 -12.19 7.96 -10.88
C GLY A 131 -12.56 8.94 -9.78
N ARG A 132 -13.83 8.93 -9.35
CA ARG A 132 -14.34 9.77 -8.24
C ARG A 132 -14.31 9.07 -6.87
N LEU A 133 -13.72 7.87 -6.78
CA LEU A 133 -13.71 7.10 -5.54
C LEU A 133 -12.78 7.68 -4.49
N LEU A 134 -11.61 8.17 -4.92
CA LEU A 134 -10.61 8.79 -4.06
C LEU A 134 -10.54 10.27 -4.44
N ALA A 135 -10.88 11.15 -3.50
CA ALA A 135 -10.99 12.58 -3.77
C ALA A 135 -9.63 13.29 -3.81
N SER A 136 -8.62 12.75 -3.12
CA SER A 136 -7.30 13.36 -3.01
C SER A 136 -6.16 12.33 -2.89
N PRO A 137 -4.90 12.75 -3.13
CA PRO A 137 -3.72 11.95 -2.79
C PRO A 137 -3.68 11.45 -1.34
N GLN A 138 -4.20 12.24 -0.40
CA GLN A 138 -4.29 11.86 1.02
C GLN A 138 -5.32 10.77 1.24
N ASP A 139 -6.47 10.82 0.54
CA ASP A 139 -7.45 9.73 0.57
C ASP A 139 -6.87 8.45 -0.04
N ALA A 140 -6.03 8.56 -1.07
CA ALA A 140 -5.32 7.40 -1.62
C ALA A 140 -4.32 6.79 -0.63
N ALA A 141 -3.52 7.62 0.05
CA ALA A 141 -2.61 7.15 1.09
C ALA A 141 -3.38 6.48 2.24
N ARG A 142 -4.50 7.07 2.67
CA ARG A 142 -5.36 6.51 3.70
C ARG A 142 -6.03 5.20 3.27
N PHE A 143 -6.50 5.11 2.03
CA PHE A 143 -7.09 3.90 1.45
C PHE A 143 -6.09 2.75 1.41
N VAL A 144 -4.86 2.99 0.93
CA VAL A 144 -3.81 1.95 0.88
C VAL A 144 -3.43 1.50 2.29
N ALA A 145 -3.31 2.42 3.24
CA ALA A 145 -2.98 2.11 4.64
C ALA A 145 -4.07 1.32 5.39
N LEU A 146 -5.29 1.23 4.84
CA LEU A 146 -6.35 0.37 5.39
C LEU A 146 -6.26 -1.07 4.92
N LEU A 147 -5.44 -1.37 3.91
CA LEU A 147 -5.17 -2.73 3.49
C LEU A 147 -4.27 -3.40 4.54
N PRO A 148 -4.63 -4.61 5.02
CA PRO A 148 -3.80 -5.36 5.95
C PRO A 148 -2.37 -5.59 5.45
N PHE A 149 -1.40 -5.32 6.31
CA PHE A 149 -0.02 -5.74 6.12
C PHE A 149 0.12 -7.23 6.42
N GLU A 150 0.64 -7.99 5.45
CA GLU A 150 0.98 -9.40 5.60
C GLU A 150 2.34 -9.65 4.94
N ARG A 151 3.33 -10.03 5.74
CA ARG A 151 4.65 -10.42 5.26
C ARG A 151 4.73 -11.93 5.13
N ALA A 152 4.97 -12.43 3.92
CA ALA A 152 5.21 -13.84 3.67
C ALA A 152 6.66 -14.21 4.04
N PHE A 153 6.82 -15.34 4.74
CA PHE A 153 8.11 -15.95 5.01
C PHE A 153 8.19 -17.25 4.20
N GLY A 154 9.29 -17.46 3.47
CA GLY A 154 9.50 -18.70 2.72
C GLY A 154 9.73 -19.90 3.64
N VAL A 155 9.63 -21.11 3.08
CA VAL A 155 10.00 -22.36 3.77
C VAL A 155 11.51 -22.38 3.99
N GLY A 156 11.92 -22.04 5.23
CA GLY A 156 13.30 -21.91 5.64
C GLY A 156 13.47 -20.63 6.47
N LEU A 157 13.94 -20.75 7.72
CA LEU A 157 13.88 -19.74 8.78
C LEU A 157 14.46 -18.33 8.48
N ARG A 158 14.99 -18.04 7.27
CA ARG A 158 15.64 -16.77 6.93
C ARG A 158 15.55 -16.33 5.46
N ALA A 159 14.87 -17.05 4.56
CA ALA A 159 14.80 -16.65 3.16
C ALA A 159 13.53 -15.81 2.91
N ARG A 160 13.70 -14.50 2.79
CA ARG A 160 12.65 -13.59 2.33
C ARG A 160 12.22 -14.01 0.93
N GLN A 161 10.96 -14.31 0.73
CA GLN A 161 10.40 -14.52 -0.61
C GLN A 161 9.88 -13.16 -1.10
N GLU A 162 10.68 -12.49 -1.93
CA GLU A 162 10.37 -11.18 -2.50
C GLU A 162 9.45 -11.34 -3.73
N THR A 163 8.22 -11.81 -3.49
CA THR A 163 7.15 -11.80 -4.50
C THR A 163 6.41 -10.48 -4.42
N TRP A 164 6.42 -9.75 -5.53
CA TRP A 164 5.69 -8.51 -5.72
C TRP A 164 4.40 -8.82 -6.47
N HIS A 165 3.28 -8.29 -5.98
CA HIS A 165 1.99 -8.50 -6.61
C HIS A 165 1.65 -7.35 -7.54
N SER A 166 1.03 -7.65 -8.67
CA SER A 166 0.33 -6.61 -9.44
C SER A 166 -0.73 -5.92 -8.57
N PRO A 167 -1.06 -4.63 -8.82
CA PRO A 167 -2.13 -3.94 -8.09
C PRO A 167 -3.46 -4.71 -8.05
N ALA A 168 -3.79 -5.42 -9.14
CA ALA A 168 -4.98 -6.26 -9.21
C ALA A 168 -4.91 -7.47 -8.25
N ALA A 169 -3.77 -8.17 -8.26
CA ALA A 169 -3.53 -9.32 -7.37
C ALA A 169 -3.54 -8.90 -5.89
N PHE A 170 -2.85 -7.80 -5.55
CA PHE A 170 -2.81 -7.26 -4.19
C PHE A 170 -4.22 -6.90 -3.69
N LEU A 171 -5.02 -6.18 -4.50
CA LEU A 171 -6.38 -5.81 -4.13
C LEU A 171 -7.34 -7.00 -4.06
N ALA A 172 -7.14 -8.04 -4.89
CA ALA A 172 -7.89 -9.29 -4.80
C ALA A 172 -7.57 -10.07 -3.52
N ARG A 173 -6.29 -10.13 -3.14
CA ARG A 173 -5.79 -10.75 -1.89
C ARG A 173 -6.27 -10.00 -0.65
N ARG A 174 -6.39 -8.67 -0.74
CA ARG A 174 -6.74 -7.74 0.36
C ARG A 174 -5.73 -7.72 1.50
N ALA A 175 -4.48 -8.10 1.21
CA ALA A 175 -3.36 -8.03 2.13
C ALA A 175 -2.05 -8.22 1.33
N GLY A 176 -0.94 -7.69 1.83
CA GLY A 176 0.36 -7.74 1.12
C GLY A 176 1.50 -7.15 1.95
N ASP A 177 2.73 -7.23 1.43
CA ASP A 177 3.92 -6.68 2.10
C ASP A 177 4.07 -5.18 1.79
N VAL A 178 5.13 -4.57 2.30
CA VAL A 178 5.40 -3.14 2.14
C VAL A 178 5.58 -2.74 0.67
N GLU A 179 6.18 -3.60 -0.15
CA GLU A 179 6.38 -3.33 -1.59
C GLU A 179 5.05 -3.22 -2.33
N ASP A 180 4.09 -4.11 -2.05
CA ASP A 180 2.76 -4.11 -2.65
C ASP A 180 2.02 -2.80 -2.33
N HIS A 181 2.11 -2.35 -1.08
CA HIS A 181 1.51 -1.10 -0.62
C HIS A 181 2.17 0.11 -1.29
N ALA A 182 3.51 0.14 -1.36
CA ALA A 182 4.24 1.24 -1.98
C ALA A 182 3.97 1.33 -3.50
N VAL A 183 3.92 0.20 -4.20
CA VAL A 183 3.60 0.13 -5.64
C VAL A 183 2.18 0.64 -5.91
N LEU A 184 1.18 0.18 -5.14
CA LEU A 184 -0.21 0.62 -5.31
C LEU A 184 -0.35 2.12 -5.02
N LEU A 185 0.26 2.61 -3.94
CA LEU A 185 0.22 4.03 -3.60
C LEU A 185 0.90 4.88 -4.68
N CYS A 186 2.10 4.51 -5.11
CA CYS A 186 2.83 5.21 -6.18
C CYS A 186 1.98 5.31 -7.45
N SER A 187 1.38 4.18 -7.85
CA SER A 187 0.48 4.09 -9.01
C SER A 187 -0.72 5.04 -8.88
N LEU A 188 -1.35 5.12 -7.71
CA LEU A 188 -2.46 6.05 -7.44
C LEU A 188 -1.99 7.51 -7.49
N LEU A 189 -0.84 7.85 -6.89
CA LEU A 189 -0.30 9.20 -6.89
C LEU A 189 0.07 9.67 -8.31
N LEU A 190 0.64 8.79 -9.13
CA LEU A 190 0.85 9.03 -10.57
C LEU A 190 -0.50 9.27 -11.28
N GLY A 191 -1.56 8.55 -10.90
CA GLY A 191 -2.91 8.76 -11.39
C GLY A 191 -3.49 10.15 -11.09
N PHE A 192 -3.11 10.74 -9.94
CA PHE A 192 -3.39 12.14 -9.59
C PHE A 192 -2.46 13.16 -10.27
N GLY A 193 -1.48 12.70 -11.06
CA GLY A 193 -0.53 13.56 -11.76
C GLY A 193 0.63 14.06 -10.90
N LEU A 194 0.90 13.42 -9.76
CA LEU A 194 2.10 13.73 -8.96
C LEU A 194 3.34 13.09 -9.57
N ASP A 195 4.49 13.75 -9.44
CA ASP A 195 5.80 13.20 -9.79
C ASP A 195 6.24 12.23 -8.68
N ALA A 196 5.78 10.99 -8.78
CA ALA A 196 5.83 9.98 -7.71
C ALA A 196 6.72 8.78 -8.07
N TYR A 197 7.48 8.31 -7.09
CA TYR A 197 8.43 7.20 -7.21
C TYR A 197 8.32 6.29 -6.00
N VAL A 198 8.51 4.99 -6.20
CA VAL A 198 8.82 4.08 -5.10
C VAL A 198 10.29 4.22 -4.77
N ALA A 199 10.61 4.47 -3.51
CA ALA A 199 11.96 4.48 -2.95
C ALA A 199 12.21 3.16 -2.21
N VAL A 200 13.40 2.59 -2.43
CA VAL A 200 13.85 1.35 -1.79
C VAL A 200 15.08 1.64 -0.95
N GLY A 201 15.04 1.20 0.30
CA GLY A 201 16.07 1.50 1.27
C GLY A 201 15.75 0.89 2.63
N THR A 202 15.98 1.65 3.69
CA THR A 202 15.83 1.16 5.06
C THR A 202 15.10 2.15 5.97
N ILE A 203 14.46 1.61 7.01
CA ILE A 203 13.71 2.35 8.03
C ILE A 203 14.20 1.96 9.42
N ARG A 204 14.12 2.90 10.38
CA ARG A 204 14.35 2.58 11.81
C ARG A 204 13.25 1.64 12.31
N GLY A 205 13.63 0.64 13.10
CA GLY A 205 12.70 -0.24 13.81
C GLY A 205 12.00 0.47 14.97
N ASP A 206 10.91 -0.15 15.43
CA ASP A 206 9.92 0.48 16.32
C ASP A 206 10.41 0.72 17.75
N LYS A 207 11.62 0.25 18.12
CA LYS A 207 12.12 0.31 19.51
C LYS A 207 12.76 1.63 19.95
N VAL A 208 13.04 2.60 19.07
CA VAL A 208 13.67 3.87 19.49
C VAL A 208 13.17 5.07 18.67
N ILE A 209 12.15 5.75 19.19
CA ILE A 209 11.91 7.18 18.91
C ILE A 209 12.19 7.94 20.22
N SER A 210 13.46 8.07 20.57
CA SER A 210 13.93 9.16 21.44
C SER A 210 14.75 10.12 20.58
N ALA A 211 14.32 11.38 20.57
CA ALA A 211 14.73 12.40 19.60
C ALA A 211 16.12 13.01 19.87
N GLU A 212 17.07 12.30 20.48
CA GLU A 212 18.28 12.93 21.03
C GLU A 212 19.63 12.44 20.48
N ASN A 213 19.69 11.50 19.53
CA ASN A 213 20.97 11.05 18.96
C ASN A 213 21.05 11.33 17.44
N GLU A 214 21.30 12.58 17.07
CA GLU A 214 21.80 12.93 15.72
C GLU A 214 23.34 13.10 15.66
N THR A 215 24.05 12.87 16.77
CA THR A 215 25.48 13.26 16.88
C THR A 215 26.48 12.12 16.89
N THR A 216 26.06 10.85 16.88
CA THR A 216 26.99 9.71 16.82
C THR A 216 26.72 8.90 15.56
N GLY A 217 27.74 8.78 14.70
CA GLY A 217 27.69 8.00 13.46
C GLY A 217 27.62 6.48 13.65
N ALA A 218 27.06 6.00 14.76
CA ALA A 218 26.84 4.57 15.00
C ALA A 218 25.57 4.13 14.26
N GLU A 219 25.64 3.00 13.56
CA GLU A 219 24.50 2.39 12.89
C GLU A 219 23.44 2.00 13.94
N PRO A 220 22.16 2.36 13.76
CA PRO A 220 21.10 1.95 14.69
C PRO A 220 20.98 0.42 14.71
N GLU A 221 20.94 -0.20 15.89
CA GLU A 221 20.89 -1.67 16.05
C GLU A 221 19.60 -2.33 15.48
N ASP A 222 18.60 -1.53 15.10
CA ASP A 222 17.31 -1.99 14.56
C ASP A 222 16.98 -1.22 13.27
N VAL A 223 17.59 -1.63 12.16
CA VAL A 223 17.30 -1.10 10.81
C VAL A 223 16.79 -2.25 9.96
N ARG A 224 15.67 -2.02 9.26
CA ARG A 224 15.03 -3.04 8.40
C ARG A 224 14.83 -2.51 6.98
N ASP A 225 14.82 -3.43 6.02
CA ASP A 225 14.48 -3.12 4.64
C ASP A 225 13.06 -2.58 4.54
N HIS A 226 12.87 -1.57 3.69
CA HIS A 226 11.60 -0.90 3.54
C HIS A 226 11.45 -0.28 2.16
N ALA A 227 10.20 -0.17 1.72
CA ALA A 227 9.81 0.55 0.52
C ALA A 227 8.79 1.64 0.90
N TRP A 228 8.93 2.83 0.35
CA TRP A 228 7.98 3.93 0.57
C TRP A 228 7.81 4.73 -0.71
N VAL A 229 6.88 5.68 -0.74
CA VAL A 229 6.67 6.53 -1.92
C VAL A 229 7.27 7.90 -1.68
N VAL A 230 8.03 8.42 -2.63
CA VAL A 230 8.55 9.79 -2.63
C VAL A 230 7.88 10.58 -3.75
N THR A 231 7.52 11.82 -3.46
CA THR A 231 7.01 12.75 -4.47
C THR A 231 7.85 14.01 -4.51
N PHE A 232 8.09 14.50 -5.72
CA PHE A 232 8.80 15.74 -5.96
C PHE A 232 7.82 16.82 -6.41
N SER A 233 8.01 18.02 -5.90
CA SER A 233 7.30 19.20 -6.38
C SER A 233 8.27 20.37 -6.41
N ARG A 234 8.31 21.10 -7.51
CA ARG A 234 9.06 22.36 -7.56
C ARG A 234 8.36 23.39 -6.69
N THR A 235 9.14 24.16 -5.93
CA THR A 235 8.63 25.27 -5.14
C THR A 235 8.13 26.39 -6.07
N ALA A 236 7.33 27.32 -5.54
CA ALA A 236 6.67 28.35 -6.35
C ALA A 236 7.64 29.28 -7.10
N ASP A 237 8.87 29.41 -6.60
CA ASP A 237 9.99 30.12 -7.23
C ASP A 237 10.69 29.31 -8.34
N GLY A 238 10.32 28.03 -8.53
CA GLY A 238 10.85 27.15 -9.57
C GLY A 238 12.28 26.65 -9.34
N VAL A 239 12.96 27.12 -8.29
CA VAL A 239 14.36 26.83 -7.99
C VAL A 239 14.49 25.72 -6.95
N GLY A 240 13.63 25.70 -5.94
CA GLY A 240 13.66 24.69 -4.89
C GLY A 240 12.95 23.38 -5.27
N LEU A 241 13.47 22.28 -4.74
CA LEU A 241 12.86 20.96 -4.83
C LEU A 241 12.24 20.61 -3.47
N LYS A 242 10.91 20.55 -3.40
CA LYS A 242 10.22 20.03 -2.23
C LYS A 242 10.06 18.52 -2.36
N VAL A 243 10.64 17.80 -1.41
CA VAL A 243 10.59 16.34 -1.31
C VAL A 243 9.61 15.93 -0.22
N SER A 244 8.64 15.09 -0.56
CA SER A 244 7.70 14.52 0.41
C SER A 244 7.75 13.00 0.38
N PHE A 245 7.76 12.38 1.56
CA PHE A 245 7.73 10.94 1.74
C PHE A 245 6.34 10.51 2.22
N TRP A 246 5.84 9.42 1.66
CA TRP A 246 4.54 8.85 1.96
C TRP A 246 4.75 7.42 2.47
N GLU A 247 4.39 7.20 3.74
CA GLU A 247 4.42 5.89 4.36
C GLU A 247 3.15 5.12 3.99
N SER A 248 3.33 4.06 3.20
CA SER A 248 2.22 3.31 2.60
C SER A 248 1.42 2.51 3.63
N LEU A 249 2.05 2.08 4.73
CA LEU A 249 1.39 1.28 5.78
C LEU A 249 0.60 2.14 6.78
N THR A 250 0.91 3.43 6.89
CA THR A 250 0.27 4.31 7.88
C THR A 250 -0.54 5.45 7.25
N GLY A 251 -0.35 5.68 5.94
CA GLY A 251 -0.93 6.81 5.21
C GLY A 251 -0.26 8.14 5.53
N GLN A 252 0.78 8.14 6.36
CA GLN A 252 1.41 9.36 6.85
C GLN A 252 2.30 9.99 5.78
N ARG A 253 2.23 11.32 5.69
CA ARG A 253 3.12 12.11 4.85
C ARG A 253 4.13 12.88 5.71
N TYR A 254 5.37 12.86 5.28
CA TYR A 254 6.49 13.61 5.85
C TYR A 254 7.06 14.53 4.77
N THR A 255 7.47 15.73 5.15
CA THR A 255 8.21 16.63 4.25
C THR A 255 9.65 16.69 4.72
N LEU A 256 10.61 16.48 3.81
CA LEU A 256 12.03 16.54 4.15
C LEU A 256 12.37 17.94 4.71
N GLY A 257 13.09 18.00 5.83
CA GLY A 257 13.43 19.24 6.52
C GLY A 257 12.30 19.85 7.38
N SER A 258 11.14 19.19 7.48
CA SER A 258 10.07 19.64 8.38
C SER A 258 10.48 19.50 9.85
N LYS A 259 10.30 20.57 10.64
CA LYS A 259 10.54 20.57 12.09
C LYS A 259 9.39 19.94 12.90
N THR A 260 8.20 19.86 12.32
CA THR A 260 7.00 19.39 13.03
C THR A 260 6.92 17.88 13.13
N ARG A 261 7.55 17.17 12.18
CA ARG A 261 7.46 15.71 12.08
C ARG A 261 8.68 15.14 11.36
N SER A 262 9.48 14.37 12.08
CA SER A 262 10.59 13.61 11.51
C SER A 262 10.09 12.35 10.80
N HIS A 263 10.79 11.96 9.74
CA HIS A 263 10.54 10.70 9.05
C HIS A 263 11.39 9.57 9.64
N PRO A 264 10.96 8.30 9.53
CA PRO A 264 11.70 7.17 10.07
C PRO A 264 12.76 6.58 9.12
N TYR A 265 12.80 7.02 7.86
CA TYR A 265 13.69 6.46 6.84
C TYR A 265 15.18 6.77 7.10
N VAL A 266 16.03 5.76 6.99
CA VAL A 266 17.47 5.81 7.31
C VAL A 266 18.29 5.98 6.04
N SER A 267 18.25 5.00 5.13
CA SER A 267 18.99 5.03 3.87
C SER A 267 18.11 4.80 2.65
N VAL A 268 18.54 5.28 1.48
CA VAL A 268 17.91 5.08 0.17
C VAL A 268 18.94 4.61 -0.85
N GLY A 269 18.69 3.46 -1.46
CA GLY A 269 19.56 2.89 -2.49
C GLY A 269 19.05 3.13 -3.91
N SER A 270 17.73 3.13 -4.13
CA SER A 270 17.15 3.41 -5.45
C SER A 270 15.77 4.02 -5.36
N VAL A 271 15.39 4.72 -6.42
CA VAL A 271 14.03 5.22 -6.65
C VAL A 271 13.59 4.87 -8.06
N PHE A 272 12.32 4.51 -8.23
CA PHE A 272 11.78 4.17 -9.55
C PHE A 272 10.31 4.55 -9.69
N SER A 273 9.92 4.87 -10.91
CA SER A 273 8.54 5.12 -11.32
C SER A 273 8.16 4.12 -12.43
N ASP A 274 7.04 4.38 -13.11
CA ASP A 274 6.68 3.63 -14.29
C ASP A 274 7.55 3.94 -15.52
N THR A 275 8.27 5.07 -15.53
CA THR A 275 9.04 5.55 -16.69
C THR A 275 10.53 5.79 -16.43
N SER A 276 10.94 5.78 -15.16
CA SER A 276 12.29 6.17 -14.76
C SER A 276 12.81 5.31 -13.62
N PHE A 277 14.13 5.11 -13.60
CA PHE A 277 14.83 4.36 -12.56
C PHE A 277 16.14 5.06 -12.25
N HIS A 278 16.41 5.29 -10.96
CA HIS A 278 17.61 5.97 -10.48
C HIS A 278 18.20 5.22 -9.29
N ALA A 279 19.48 4.86 -9.35
CA ALA A 279 20.21 4.36 -8.19
C ALA A 279 21.10 5.44 -7.58
N ASN A 280 21.10 5.49 -6.26
CA ASN A 280 21.88 6.44 -5.48
C ASN A 280 23.35 6.04 -5.51
N LYS A 281 24.20 6.89 -6.09
CA LYS A 281 25.67 6.74 -6.11
C LYS A 281 26.41 7.83 -5.33
N GLN A 282 25.70 8.64 -4.55
CA GLN A 282 26.30 9.65 -3.67
C GLN A 282 27.18 9.01 -2.62
N ARG A 283 28.12 9.73 -2.00
CA ARG A 283 28.98 9.18 -0.94
C ARG A 283 28.20 8.63 0.26
N SER A 284 27.12 9.30 0.65
CA SER A 284 26.21 8.84 1.70
C SER A 284 24.86 8.48 1.10
N ASP A 285 24.29 7.37 1.55
CA ASP A 285 22.95 6.91 1.21
C ASP A 285 21.88 7.35 2.23
N ARG A 286 22.26 8.13 3.24
CA ARG A 286 21.34 8.58 4.30
C ARG A 286 20.28 9.54 3.74
N VAL A 287 19.00 9.23 3.97
CA VAL A 287 17.85 9.98 3.45
C VAL A 287 17.93 11.48 3.78
N GLY A 288 18.30 11.81 5.03
CA GLY A 288 18.40 13.20 5.49
C GLY A 288 19.56 14.01 4.89
N ARG A 289 20.54 13.36 4.26
CA ARG A 289 21.72 14.00 3.63
C ARG A 289 21.77 13.80 2.12
N CYS A 290 20.81 13.08 1.57
CA CYS A 290 20.73 12.74 0.16
C CYS A 290 20.38 14.00 -0.67
N ASN A 291 21.14 14.24 -1.75
CA ASN A 291 20.69 15.10 -2.83
C ASN A 291 19.56 14.39 -3.57
N TRP A 292 18.37 14.98 -3.54
CA TRP A 292 17.16 14.41 -4.11
C TRP A 292 16.86 14.91 -5.53
N ASP A 293 17.72 15.74 -6.12
CA ASP A 293 17.63 16.08 -7.55
C ASP A 293 18.05 14.88 -8.40
N LEU A 294 17.07 14.17 -8.95
CA LEU A 294 17.29 12.98 -9.77
C LEU A 294 17.98 13.28 -11.12
N ASN A 295 18.06 14.57 -11.51
CA ASN A 295 18.77 15.01 -12.71
C ASN A 295 20.27 15.21 -12.47
N ASP A 296 20.72 15.24 -11.20
CA ASP A 296 22.13 15.32 -10.88
C ASP A 296 22.81 13.98 -11.17
N GLU A 297 23.43 13.90 -12.35
CA GLU A 297 24.18 12.73 -12.79
C GLU A 297 25.40 12.42 -11.91
N THR A 298 25.84 13.33 -11.03
CA THR A 298 26.90 13.00 -10.06
C THR A 298 26.35 12.24 -8.86
N ALA A 299 25.09 12.48 -8.52
CA ALA A 299 24.39 11.87 -7.39
C ALA A 299 23.64 10.57 -7.76
N TRP A 300 23.02 10.53 -8.93
CA TRP A 300 22.16 9.44 -9.37
C TRP A 300 22.65 8.82 -10.67
N LYS A 301 22.62 7.49 -10.74
CA LYS A 301 22.78 6.78 -12.01
C LYS A 301 21.38 6.43 -12.52
N ALA A 302 20.98 7.01 -13.65
CA ALA A 302 19.70 6.72 -14.29
C ALA A 302 19.80 5.52 -15.24
N MET A 303 18.70 4.83 -15.45
CA MET A 303 18.53 3.96 -16.63
C MET A 303 18.03 4.75 -17.83
N ASP A 304 18.27 4.19 -19.02
CA ASP A 304 17.74 4.69 -20.27
C ASP A 304 16.21 4.55 -20.31
N THR A 305 15.52 5.66 -20.53
CA THR A 305 14.05 5.71 -20.51
C THR A 305 13.44 4.98 -21.71
N ALA A 306 14.12 4.93 -22.86
CA ALA A 306 13.66 4.17 -24.01
C ALA A 306 13.68 2.66 -23.74
N SER A 307 14.72 2.17 -23.08
CA SER A 307 14.85 0.78 -22.63
C SER A 307 13.76 0.42 -21.62
N LEU A 308 13.42 1.32 -20.69
CA LEU A 308 12.31 1.14 -19.74
C LEU A 308 10.95 1.15 -20.45
N ALA A 309 10.75 2.06 -21.42
CA ALA A 309 9.50 2.15 -22.18
C ALA A 309 9.22 0.92 -23.05
N ALA A 310 10.27 0.20 -23.46
CA ALA A 310 10.15 -1.03 -24.22
C ALA A 310 9.70 -2.25 -23.39
N LEU A 311 9.72 -2.16 -22.05
CA LEU A 311 9.36 -3.27 -21.18
C LEU A 311 7.91 -3.74 -21.40
N PRO A 312 7.67 -5.07 -21.46
CA PRO A 312 6.32 -5.59 -21.45
C PRO A 312 5.69 -5.32 -20.07
N ARG A 313 4.66 -4.48 -20.03
CA ARG A 313 3.91 -4.21 -18.80
C ARG A 313 2.79 -5.26 -18.65
N PRO A 314 2.65 -5.90 -17.48
CA PRO A 314 1.61 -6.89 -17.25
C PRO A 314 0.22 -6.27 -17.39
N GLY A 315 -0.51 -6.67 -18.44
CA GLY A 315 -1.92 -6.36 -18.67
C GLY A 315 -2.25 -4.86 -18.79
N PRO A 316 -3.53 -4.50 -18.96
CA PRO A 316 -3.96 -3.11 -18.98
C PRO A 316 -3.89 -2.55 -17.55
N GLY A 317 -2.69 -2.25 -17.05
CA GLY A 317 -2.47 -1.47 -15.82
C GLY A 317 -3.09 -0.05 -15.86
N ARG A 318 -3.77 0.30 -16.96
CA ARG A 318 -4.62 1.48 -17.11
C ARG A 318 -6.08 1.28 -16.70
N LEU A 319 -6.53 0.04 -16.50
CA LEU A 319 -7.93 -0.31 -16.25
C LEU A 319 -8.06 -1.27 -15.06
N LEU A 320 -7.60 -0.85 -13.88
CA LEU A 320 -8.16 -1.39 -12.65
C LEU A 320 -9.25 -0.43 -12.17
N PRO A 321 -10.51 -0.58 -12.64
CA PRO A 321 -11.59 0.28 -12.17
C PRO A 321 -11.88 -0.11 -10.72
N LEU A 322 -11.29 0.64 -9.78
CA LEU A 322 -11.76 0.60 -8.39
C LEU A 322 -13.24 0.95 -8.40
N ARG A 323 -14.06 0.04 -7.89
CA ARG A 323 -15.51 0.22 -7.84
C ARG A 323 -15.92 0.85 -6.50
N PRO A 324 -16.98 1.66 -6.49
CA PRO A 324 -17.53 2.15 -5.23
C PRO A 324 -17.98 0.99 -4.33
N PRO A 325 -18.02 1.19 -3.00
CA PRO A 325 -18.56 0.20 -2.08
C PRO A 325 -19.98 -0.21 -2.49
N THR A 326 -20.27 -1.51 -2.50
CA THR A 326 -21.62 -2.03 -2.72
C THR A 326 -22.44 -2.10 -1.43
N ILE A 327 -21.86 -1.68 -0.31
CA ILE A 327 -22.48 -1.67 1.01
C ILE A 327 -22.91 -0.26 1.38
N ASP A 328 -24.04 -0.15 2.07
CA ASP A 328 -24.40 1.08 2.76
C ASP A 328 -23.56 1.20 4.04
N ALA A 329 -22.64 2.15 4.06
CA ALA A 329 -21.73 2.34 5.18
C ALA A 329 -22.45 2.81 6.45
N ALA A 330 -23.51 3.61 6.32
CA ALA A 330 -24.25 4.14 7.47
C ALA A 330 -25.06 3.04 8.13
N ALA A 331 -25.85 2.30 7.35
CA ALA A 331 -26.64 1.17 7.86
C ALA A 331 -25.76 0.09 8.49
N GLU A 332 -24.59 -0.17 7.91
CA GLU A 332 -23.65 -1.14 8.46
C GLU A 332 -22.97 -0.67 9.75
N ALA A 333 -22.69 0.64 9.87
CA ALA A 333 -22.16 1.23 11.11
C ALA A 333 -23.16 1.10 12.25
N GLU A 334 -24.44 1.45 12.03
CA GLU A 334 -25.53 1.30 13.01
C GLU A 334 -25.68 -0.17 13.45
N ARG A 335 -25.62 -1.10 12.49
CA ARG A 335 -25.69 -2.55 12.77
C ARG A 335 -24.53 -3.01 13.66
N ILE A 336 -23.31 -2.57 13.37
CA ILE A 336 -22.13 -2.93 14.17
C ILE A 336 -22.24 -2.33 15.57
N GLU A 337 -22.66 -1.07 15.68
CA GLU A 337 -22.87 -0.38 16.96
C GLU A 337 -23.89 -1.11 17.83
N GLY A 338 -25.05 -1.49 17.29
CA GLY A 338 -26.08 -2.22 18.04
C GLY A 338 -25.58 -3.56 18.61
N ILE A 339 -24.77 -4.29 17.84
CA ILE A 339 -24.14 -5.53 18.32
C ILE A 339 -23.11 -5.22 19.41
N LEU A 340 -22.24 -4.24 19.22
CA LEU A 340 -21.23 -3.86 20.22
C LEU A 340 -21.88 -3.40 21.53
N ARG A 341 -22.95 -2.60 21.48
CA ARG A 341 -23.71 -2.19 22.67
C ARG A 341 -24.25 -3.40 23.44
N THR A 342 -24.77 -4.40 22.73
CA THR A 342 -25.28 -5.65 23.32
C THR A 342 -24.17 -6.47 23.98
N GLU A 343 -23.04 -6.66 23.28
CA GLU A 343 -21.89 -7.42 23.81
C GLU A 343 -21.27 -6.71 25.03
N ILE A 344 -21.12 -5.39 24.99
CA ILE A 344 -20.64 -4.57 26.12
C ILE A 344 -21.57 -4.69 27.33
N ALA A 345 -22.89 -4.59 27.12
CA ALA A 345 -23.87 -4.70 28.21
C ALA A 345 -23.86 -6.09 28.84
N THR A 346 -23.77 -7.14 28.02
CA THR A 346 -23.72 -8.54 28.46
C THR A 346 -22.46 -8.80 29.28
N TRP A 347 -21.29 -8.46 28.75
CA TRP A 347 -20.02 -8.62 29.44
C TRP A 347 -20.01 -7.85 30.76
N ARG A 348 -20.44 -6.59 30.77
CA ARG A 348 -20.50 -5.80 32.02
C ARG A 348 -21.45 -6.42 33.05
N ALA A 349 -22.60 -6.95 32.63
CA ALA A 349 -23.54 -7.63 33.51
C ALA A 349 -22.95 -8.91 34.14
N GLU A 350 -22.14 -9.68 33.41
CA GLU A 350 -21.42 -10.85 33.94
C GLU A 350 -20.45 -10.47 35.07
N TYR A 351 -19.87 -9.27 35.02
CA TYR A 351 -19.04 -8.70 36.09
C TYR A 351 -19.82 -7.91 37.15
N GLY A 352 -21.16 -7.97 37.13
CA GLY A 352 -22.02 -7.25 38.08
C GLY A 352 -22.06 -5.73 37.89
N LEU A 353 -21.60 -5.24 36.73
CA LEU A 353 -21.57 -3.82 36.40
C LEU A 353 -22.85 -3.41 35.65
N LYS A 354 -23.40 -2.25 36.01
CA LYS A 354 -24.53 -1.64 35.28
C LYS A 354 -24.03 -0.90 34.04
N THR A 355 -24.81 -0.92 32.97
CA THR A 355 -24.48 -0.26 31.70
C THR A 355 -25.62 0.68 31.32
N SER A 356 -25.28 1.93 31.00
CA SER A 356 -26.19 2.93 30.44
C SER A 356 -25.51 3.61 29.27
N PHE A 357 -26.21 3.76 28.15
CA PHE A 357 -25.72 4.46 26.98
C PHE A 357 -26.30 5.88 26.96
N ASP A 358 -25.44 6.87 26.73
CA ASP A 358 -25.84 8.28 26.65
C ASP A 358 -25.89 8.70 25.17
N GLU A 359 -27.08 8.85 24.61
CA GLU A 359 -27.25 9.21 23.20
C GLU A 359 -26.76 10.62 22.86
N GLY A 360 -26.80 11.55 23.83
CA GLY A 360 -26.33 12.92 23.63
C GLY A 360 -24.82 12.98 23.48
N LEU A 361 -24.09 12.26 24.33
CA LEU A 361 -22.64 12.12 24.23
C LEU A 361 -22.24 11.29 23.01
N SER A 362 -22.99 10.22 22.68
CA SER A 362 -22.82 9.43 21.45
C SER A 362 -22.80 10.32 20.20
N TYR A 363 -23.74 11.25 20.09
CA TYR A 363 -23.80 12.19 18.97
C TYR A 363 -22.54 13.07 18.88
N GLY A 364 -22.06 13.59 20.01
CA GLY A 364 -20.86 14.44 20.08
C GLY A 364 -19.57 13.73 19.65
N PHE A 365 -19.49 12.40 19.75
CA PHE A 365 -18.32 11.64 19.30
C PHE A 365 -18.09 11.68 17.79
N SER A 366 -19.12 11.96 17.00
CA SER A 366 -18.99 12.08 15.54
C SER A 366 -17.91 13.10 15.17
N THR A 367 -17.86 14.23 15.89
CA THR A 367 -16.85 15.28 15.71
C THR A 367 -15.43 14.78 16.00
N ALA A 368 -15.27 13.99 17.07
CA ALA A 368 -13.96 13.44 17.43
C ALA A 368 -13.49 12.38 16.43
N LEU A 369 -14.39 11.51 15.98
CA LEU A 369 -14.09 10.48 14.97
C LEU A 369 -13.69 11.13 13.63
N GLU A 370 -14.38 12.19 13.22
CA GLU A 370 -14.03 12.94 12.03
C GLU A 370 -12.66 13.63 12.16
N ALA A 371 -12.38 14.25 13.31
CA ALA A 371 -11.07 14.83 13.58
C ALA A 371 -9.93 13.80 13.56
N TYR A 372 -10.15 12.60 14.12
CA TYR A 372 -9.17 11.51 14.05
C TYR A 372 -8.93 11.02 12.62
N GLU A 373 -9.98 10.92 11.80
CA GLU A 373 -9.84 10.50 10.40
C GLU A 373 -9.13 11.57 9.57
N LEU A 374 -9.43 12.86 9.80
CA LEU A 374 -8.69 13.98 9.18
C LEU A 374 -7.22 13.97 9.61
N GLU A 375 -6.92 13.71 10.89
CA GLU A 375 -5.55 13.58 11.37
C GLU A 375 -4.82 12.42 10.69
N ARG A 376 -5.49 11.28 10.47
CA ARG A 376 -4.92 10.15 9.74
C ARG A 376 -4.60 10.50 8.28
N LYS A 377 -5.46 11.29 7.62
CA LYS A 377 -5.27 11.71 6.22
C LYS A 377 -4.20 12.78 6.04
N HIS A 378 -4.15 13.76 6.94
CA HIS A 378 -3.29 14.94 6.77
C HIS A 378 -2.04 14.93 7.64
N GLY A 379 -2.00 14.07 8.67
CA GLY A 379 -0.89 13.99 9.61
C GLY A 379 -0.78 15.21 10.53
N VAL A 380 -1.85 16.01 10.63
CA VAL A 380 -1.95 17.19 11.49
C VAL A 380 -3.15 16.96 12.41
N SER A 381 -2.99 17.23 13.70
CA SER A 381 -4.11 17.12 14.63
C SER A 381 -5.11 18.23 14.34
N PHE A 382 -6.36 17.85 14.14
CA PHE A 382 -7.47 18.78 14.00
C PHE A 382 -8.04 19.03 15.39
N GLY A 383 -8.19 20.30 15.75
CA GLY A 383 -8.55 20.71 17.10
C GLY A 383 -9.82 20.04 17.59
N LEU A 384 -9.74 19.38 18.74
CA LEU A 384 -10.88 18.81 19.45
C LEU A 384 -11.55 19.82 20.38
N SER A 385 -11.31 21.14 20.24
CA SER A 385 -11.80 22.14 21.20
C SER A 385 -13.32 22.09 21.40
N ASP A 386 -14.07 21.96 20.31
CA ASP A 386 -15.53 21.91 20.34
C ASP A 386 -16.02 20.60 20.98
N PHE A 387 -15.30 19.51 20.71
CA PHE A 387 -15.55 18.22 21.35
C PHE A 387 -15.21 18.26 22.84
N ASP A 388 -14.08 18.85 23.23
CA ASP A 388 -13.65 19.01 24.62
C ASP A 388 -14.68 19.82 25.40
N ASP A 389 -15.20 20.91 24.83
CA ASP A 389 -16.26 21.71 25.42
C ASP A 389 -17.57 20.93 25.56
N ALA A 390 -17.93 20.13 24.55
CA ALA A 390 -19.11 19.27 24.59
C ALA A 390 -18.99 18.19 25.69
N VAL A 391 -17.85 17.50 25.76
CA VAL A 391 -17.57 16.48 26.78
C VAL A 391 -17.52 17.11 28.18
N ARG A 392 -16.89 18.28 28.35
CA ARG A 392 -16.84 18.98 29.64
C ARG A 392 -18.22 19.37 30.16
N ARG A 393 -19.18 19.67 29.28
CA ARG A 393 -20.57 19.96 29.68
C ARG A 393 -21.37 18.70 29.97
N ALA A 394 -21.10 17.60 29.26
CA ALA A 394 -21.80 16.33 29.42
C ALA A 394 -21.32 15.52 30.63
N VAL A 395 -20.04 15.62 30.99
CA VAL A 395 -19.44 14.85 32.09
C VAL A 395 -19.72 15.56 33.43
N PRO A 396 -20.43 14.92 34.37
CA PRO A 396 -20.73 15.54 35.67
C PRO A 396 -19.46 15.83 36.48
N LEU A 397 -19.53 16.82 37.36
CA LEU A 397 -18.45 17.14 38.31
C LEU A 397 -18.01 15.88 39.08
N GLY A 398 -16.70 15.67 39.19
CA GLY A 398 -16.10 14.50 39.84
C GLY A 398 -16.02 13.24 38.99
N HIS A 399 -16.47 13.26 37.73
CA HIS A 399 -16.32 12.15 36.79
C HIS A 399 -15.15 12.37 35.82
N VAL A 400 -14.57 11.27 35.33
CA VAL A 400 -13.49 11.29 34.34
C VAL A 400 -13.96 10.60 33.07
N PHE A 401 -13.77 11.26 31.94
CA PHE A 401 -13.98 10.67 30.63
C PHE A 401 -12.74 9.84 30.21
N LYS A 402 -12.96 8.61 29.73
CA LYS A 402 -11.92 7.75 29.15
C LYS A 402 -12.38 7.26 27.79
N GLY A 403 -11.51 7.38 26.79
CA GLY A 403 -11.75 6.90 25.43
C GLY A 403 -10.55 6.14 24.90
N TYR A 404 -10.80 5.21 23.98
CA TYR A 404 -9.76 4.47 23.27
C TYR A 404 -10.12 4.40 21.78
N PRO A 405 -9.65 5.37 20.96
CA PRO A 405 -9.94 5.37 19.54
C PRO A 405 -9.22 4.19 18.87
N THR A 406 -9.97 3.37 18.14
CA THR A 406 -9.46 2.20 17.43
C THR A 406 -10.08 2.09 16.05
N CYS A 407 -9.43 1.35 15.15
CA CYS A 407 -9.89 1.10 13.79
C CYS A 407 -9.71 -0.39 13.47
N PHE A 408 -10.73 -1.00 12.85
CA PHE A 408 -10.71 -2.41 12.48
C PHE A 408 -10.82 -2.57 10.96
N GLY A 409 -9.99 -3.43 10.37
CA GLY A 409 -10.01 -3.75 8.94
C GLY A 409 -11.12 -4.73 8.51
N HIS A 410 -12.13 -4.97 9.35
CA HIS A 410 -13.21 -5.92 9.10
C HIS A 410 -14.52 -5.46 9.74
N ARG A 411 -15.65 -6.08 9.36
CA ARG A 411 -17.00 -5.72 9.86
C ARG A 411 -17.58 -6.66 10.93
N HIS A 412 -16.76 -7.58 11.46
CA HIS A 412 -17.23 -8.61 12.39
C HIS A 412 -17.29 -8.09 13.84
N ALA A 413 -18.41 -7.48 14.23
CA ALA A 413 -18.60 -6.82 15.52
C ALA A 413 -18.18 -7.65 16.76
N LYS A 414 -18.51 -8.95 16.82
CA LYS A 414 -18.09 -9.80 17.94
C LYS A 414 -16.57 -9.97 18.07
N ARG A 415 -15.86 -9.99 16.94
CA ARG A 415 -14.38 -10.07 16.92
C ARG A 415 -13.77 -8.74 17.35
N MET A 416 -14.40 -7.62 16.98
CA MET A 416 -14.02 -6.30 17.49
C MET A 416 -14.16 -6.27 19.02
N PHE A 417 -15.29 -6.73 19.55
CA PHE A 417 -15.51 -6.78 20.99
C PHE A 417 -14.49 -7.66 21.72
N GLN A 418 -14.22 -8.87 21.21
CA GLN A 418 -13.17 -9.74 21.75
C GLN A 418 -11.81 -9.02 21.81
N SER A 419 -11.40 -8.39 20.71
CA SER A 419 -10.16 -7.60 20.67
C SER A 419 -10.14 -6.44 21.69
N LEU A 420 -11.29 -5.80 21.96
CA LEU A 420 -11.41 -4.76 22.98
C LEU A 420 -11.35 -5.34 24.41
N ALA A 421 -11.92 -6.52 24.64
CA ALA A 421 -11.93 -7.18 25.94
C ALA A 421 -10.56 -7.80 26.31
N ASP A 422 -9.77 -8.16 25.30
CA ASP A 422 -8.41 -8.70 25.46
C ASP A 422 -7.35 -7.60 25.66
N GLY A 423 -7.59 -6.39 25.15
CA GLY A 423 -6.66 -5.27 25.28
C GLY A 423 -6.69 -4.61 26.66
N ASP A 424 -5.51 -4.35 27.25
CA ASP A 424 -5.38 -3.82 28.62
C ASP A 424 -6.16 -2.51 28.85
N VAL A 425 -5.98 -1.53 27.95
CA VAL A 425 -6.62 -0.21 28.05
C VAL A 425 -8.13 -0.28 27.84
N PRO A 426 -8.65 -0.80 26.71
CA PRO A 426 -10.09 -0.93 26.52
C PRO A 426 -10.77 -1.82 27.56
N ARG A 427 -10.13 -2.91 28.03
CA ARG A 427 -10.65 -3.72 29.14
C ARG A 427 -10.75 -2.93 30.44
N ALA A 428 -9.76 -2.10 30.77
CA ALA A 428 -9.82 -1.23 31.94
C ALA A 428 -10.95 -0.20 31.85
N ILE A 429 -11.25 0.30 30.65
CA ILE A 429 -12.41 1.17 30.40
C ILE A 429 -13.72 0.37 30.57
N LEU A 430 -13.81 -0.84 30.01
CA LEU A 430 -14.97 -1.72 30.14
C LEU A 430 -15.26 -2.12 31.59
N ALA A 431 -14.22 -2.30 32.41
CA ALA A 431 -14.32 -2.63 33.83
C ALA A 431 -14.60 -1.43 34.74
N ALA A 432 -14.63 -0.19 34.21
CA ALA A 432 -14.81 1.00 35.02
C ALA A 432 -16.18 1.02 35.70
N GLN A 433 -16.17 1.30 37.01
CA GLN A 433 -17.36 1.54 37.83
C GLN A 433 -17.70 3.02 37.87
N VAL A 434 -19.00 3.33 37.92
CA VAL A 434 -19.48 4.68 38.18
C VAL A 434 -19.00 5.08 39.59
N GLY A 435 -18.13 6.09 39.68
CA GLY A 435 -17.59 6.61 40.94
C GLY A 435 -16.24 6.07 41.41
N SER A 436 -15.55 5.20 40.64
CA SER A 436 -14.22 4.70 41.01
C SER A 436 -13.09 5.46 40.29
N THR A 437 -12.21 6.13 41.04
CA THR A 437 -10.95 6.70 40.54
C THR A 437 -9.97 5.57 40.22
N LEU A 438 -9.97 5.08 38.99
CA LEU A 438 -8.94 4.15 38.52
C LEU A 438 -7.63 4.93 38.30
N THR A 439 -6.70 4.80 39.24
CA THR A 439 -5.29 5.18 39.08
C THR A 439 -4.66 4.31 37.98
N LEU A 440 -4.60 4.85 36.76
CA LEU A 440 -3.80 4.26 35.70
C LEU A 440 -2.37 4.80 35.82
N ASN A 441 -1.41 3.87 35.89
CA ASN A 441 0.02 4.12 35.86
C ASN A 441 0.37 4.91 34.57
N PRO A 442 1.16 6.00 34.63
CA PRO A 442 1.29 6.97 33.54
C PRO A 442 2.20 6.50 32.38
N ASN A 443 2.19 5.22 32.01
CA ASN A 443 3.02 4.75 30.92
C ASN A 443 2.33 3.65 30.08
N PRO A 444 1.50 4.03 29.09
CA PRO A 444 1.04 3.09 28.08
C PRO A 444 2.19 2.87 27.09
N GLN A 445 2.86 1.72 27.20
CA GLN A 445 3.62 1.18 26.08
C GLN A 445 2.67 1.02 24.88
N ARG A 446 3.07 1.56 23.72
CA ARG A 446 2.31 1.40 22.47
C ARG A 446 2.17 -0.10 22.15
N PRO A 447 0.99 -0.60 21.78
CA PRO A 447 0.88 -1.91 21.19
C PRO A 447 1.59 -1.91 19.82
N SER A 448 2.28 -3.02 19.57
CA SER A 448 3.07 -3.38 18.38
C SER A 448 2.32 -3.29 17.07
#